data_AF-A0A2L0UHA9-F1
#
_entry.id   AF-A0A2L0UHA9-F1
#
_cell.length_a   1.000
_cell.length_b   1.000
_cell.length_c   1.000
_cell.angle_alpha   90.00
_cell.angle_beta   90.00
_cell.angle_gamma   90.00
#
_symmetry.space_group_name_H-M   'P 1'
#
loop_
_entity.id
_entity.type
_entity.pdbx_description
1 polymer ?
#
loop_
_entity_poly.entity_id
_entity_poly.type
_entity_poly.pdbx_seq_one_letter_code
_entity_poly.pdbx_strand_id
1 'polypeptide(L)'
;MPTTEQAPDTRLKRGISGPLLYLFILGDVLGAGVYALVGVISAEVGGAIWVPLMVALALALLTAGSYAELVTKYPKAGGAAVFAERAFGKPFISFLVGFCMLAAGVTSAAGLAQAFAGGYLTTFI
;
A
#
# COMPACT_ATOMS: atom_id res chain seq x y z
N MET A 1 -20.18 -17.49 -32.41
CA MET A 1 -19.19 -18.21 -31.58
C MET A 1 -18.60 -17.20 -30.61
N PRO A 2 -18.80 -17.32 -29.28
CA PRO A 2 -18.07 -16.49 -28.33
C PRO A 2 -16.65 -17.06 -28.20
N THR A 3 -15.65 -16.21 -28.42
CA THR A 3 -14.24 -16.52 -28.20
C THR A 3 -13.99 -16.68 -26.72
N THR A 4 -13.83 -17.92 -26.25
CA THR A 4 -13.40 -18.22 -24.88
C THR A 4 -11.97 -17.73 -24.71
N GLU A 5 -11.81 -16.55 -24.10
CA GLU A 5 -10.51 -15.97 -23.74
C GLU A 5 -9.83 -16.92 -22.74
N GLN A 6 -8.80 -17.64 -23.20
CA GLN A 6 -8.02 -18.57 -22.37
C GLN A 6 -7.37 -17.80 -21.22
N ALA A 7 -7.77 -18.11 -19.99
CA ALA A 7 -7.11 -17.60 -18.80
C ALA A 7 -5.62 -18.02 -18.81
N PRO A 8 -4.68 -17.13 -18.45
CA PRO A 8 -3.26 -17.41 -18.50
C PRO A 8 -2.94 -18.59 -17.58
N ASP A 9 -2.18 -19.55 -18.11
CA ASP A 9 -1.78 -20.77 -17.43
C ASP A 9 -0.99 -20.42 -16.16
N THR A 10 -1.68 -20.43 -15.01
CA THR A 10 -1.13 -19.86 -13.77
C THR A 10 -0.37 -20.95 -13.03
N ARG A 11 0.97 -20.90 -13.06
CA ARG A 11 1.84 -21.87 -12.37
C ARG A 11 1.68 -21.90 -10.83
N LEU A 12 1.03 -20.90 -10.25
CA LEU A 12 0.81 -20.80 -8.81
C LEU A 12 -0.60 -21.30 -8.43
N LYS A 13 -0.66 -22.14 -7.38
CA LYS A 13 -1.92 -22.54 -6.76
C LYS A 13 -2.59 -21.30 -6.13
N ARG A 14 -3.86 -21.06 -6.48
CA ARG A 14 -4.70 -20.04 -5.82
C ARG A 14 -5.02 -20.48 -4.39
N GLY A 15 -4.16 -20.13 -3.45
CA GLY A 15 -4.28 -20.49 -2.03
C GLY A 15 -4.77 -19.37 -1.11
N ILE A 16 -4.81 -18.12 -1.59
CA ILE A 16 -5.20 -16.97 -0.79
C ILE A 16 -6.73 -16.79 -0.86
N SER A 17 -7.41 -17.03 0.25
CA SER A 17 -8.84 -16.76 0.41
C SER A 17 -9.09 -15.29 0.75
N GLY A 18 -10.32 -14.80 0.54
CA GLY A 18 -10.73 -13.43 0.88
C GLY A 18 -10.33 -12.97 2.30
N PRO A 19 -10.59 -13.73 3.38
CA PRO A 19 -10.17 -13.34 4.72
C PRO A 19 -8.65 -13.32 4.90
N LEU A 20 -7.92 -14.23 4.24
CA LEU A 20 -6.46 -14.23 4.31
C LEU A 20 -5.86 -13.00 3.60
N LEU A 21 -6.46 -12.59 2.47
CA LEU A 21 -6.08 -11.37 1.77
C LEU A 21 -6.38 -10.12 2.62
N TYR A 22 -7.53 -10.09 3.30
CA TYR A 22 -7.86 -8.98 4.21
C TYR A 22 -6.86 -8.85 5.35
N LEU A 23 -6.52 -9.97 6.02
CA LEU A 23 -5.52 -9.99 7.08
C LEU A 23 -4.13 -9.57 6.58
N PHE A 24 -3.76 -9.98 5.37
CA PHE A 24 -2.50 -9.58 4.76
C PHE A 24 -2.43 -8.06 4.54
N ILE A 25 -3.47 -7.45 3.97
CA ILE A 25 -3.52 -6.00 3.73
C ILE A 25 -3.59 -5.23 5.06
N LEU A 26 -4.34 -5.73 6.03
CA LEU A 26 -4.44 -5.12 7.35
C LEU A 26 -3.09 -5.12 8.07
N GLY A 27 -2.32 -6.21 7.96
CA GLY A 27 -0.96 -6.29 8.48
C GLY A 27 0.04 -5.37 7.75
N ASP A 28 -0.11 -5.20 6.43
CA ASP A 28 0.72 -4.30 5.63
C ASP A 28 0.50 -2.82 6.01
N VAL A 29 -0.75 -2.41 6.27
CA VAL A 29 -1.09 -1.04 6.67
C VAL A 29 -0.75 -0.75 8.13
N LEU A 30 -0.97 -1.69 9.04
CA LEU A 30 -0.67 -1.56 10.47
C LEU A 30 0.84 -1.78 10.76
N GLY A 31 1.69 -0.97 10.13
CA GLY A 31 3.14 -1.00 10.34
C GLY A 31 3.60 -0.21 11.58
N ALA A 32 4.92 -0.09 11.77
CA ALA A 32 5.49 0.66 12.90
C ALA A 32 5.13 2.16 12.92
N GLY A 33 4.65 2.70 11.79
CA GLY A 33 4.22 4.09 11.69
C GLY A 33 3.11 4.46 12.67
N VAL A 34 2.11 3.58 12.89
CA VAL A 34 1.03 3.87 13.83
C VAL A 34 1.54 3.96 15.27
N TYR A 35 2.55 3.16 15.63
CA TYR A 35 3.11 3.14 16.98
C TYR A 35 4.08 4.30 17.23
N ALA A 36 4.87 4.69 16.23
CA ALA A 36 5.89 5.73 16.37
C ALA A 36 5.38 7.14 16.06
N LEU A 37 4.59 7.33 14.99
CA LEU A 37 4.18 8.67 14.54
C LEU A 37 3.00 9.23 15.31
N VAL A 38 2.09 8.40 15.85
CA VAL A 38 0.89 8.90 16.56
C VAL A 38 1.29 9.74 17.78
N GLY A 39 2.35 9.35 18.49
CA GLY A 39 2.89 10.12 19.62
C GLY A 39 3.50 11.47 19.22
N VAL A 40 4.15 11.53 18.07
CA VAL A 40 4.71 12.78 17.53
C VAL A 40 3.59 13.72 17.08
N ILE A 41 2.58 13.17 16.38
CA ILE A 41 1.41 13.94 15.94
C ILE A 41 0.61 14.45 17.13
N SER A 42 0.47 13.66 18.21
CA SER A 42 -0.24 14.09 19.41
C SER A 42 0.48 15.20 20.17
N ALA A 43 1.82 15.22 20.14
CA ALA A 43 2.60 16.31 20.72
C ALA A 43 2.41 17.64 19.97
N GLU A 44 2.31 17.60 18.64
CA GLU A 44 2.13 18.80 17.79
C GLU A 44 0.69 19.32 17.79
N VAL A 45 -0.29 18.41 17.68
CA VAL A 45 -1.72 18.77 17.52
C VAL A 45 -2.45 18.83 18.87
N GLY A 46 -1.84 18.31 19.95
CA GLY A 46 -2.45 18.20 21.26
C GLY A 46 -3.69 17.29 21.27
N GLY A 47 -4.72 17.68 22.01
CA GLY A 47 -5.98 16.90 22.13
C GLY A 47 -6.82 16.82 20.85
N ALA A 48 -6.43 17.52 19.77
CA ALA A 48 -7.19 17.58 18.52
C ALA A 48 -6.78 16.53 17.46
N ILE A 49 -6.00 15.51 17.82
CA ILE A 49 -5.47 14.49 16.89
C ILE A 49 -6.53 13.76 16.02
N TRP A 50 -7.76 13.68 16.51
CA TRP A 50 -8.89 13.10 15.80
C TRP A 50 -9.22 13.85 14.50
N VAL A 51 -8.98 15.16 14.44
CA VAL A 51 -9.24 15.98 13.24
C VAL A 51 -8.34 15.55 12.07
N PRO A 52 -7.00 15.57 12.16
CA PRO A 52 -6.14 15.10 11.08
C PRO A 52 -6.34 13.60 10.78
N LEU A 53 -6.68 12.79 11.77
CA LEU A 53 -6.99 11.37 11.54
C LEU A 53 -8.25 11.18 10.68
N MET A 54 -9.30 11.96 10.93
CA MET A 54 -10.54 11.95 10.13
C MET A 54 -10.29 12.42 8.69
N VAL A 55 -9.47 13.45 8.51
CA VAL A 55 -9.08 13.95 7.18
C VAL A 55 -8.26 12.89 6.43
N ALA A 56 -7.28 12.26 7.10
CA ALA A 56 -6.48 11.19 6.52
C ALA A 56 -7.35 9.98 6.13
N LEU A 57 -8.31 9.60 6.98
CA LEU A 57 -9.27 8.53 6.70
C LEU A 57 -10.11 8.83 5.46
N ALA A 58 -10.61 10.06 5.32
CA ALA A 58 -11.39 10.46 4.15
C ALA A 58 -10.57 10.34 2.84
N LEU A 59 -9.33 10.83 2.84
CA LEU A 59 -8.43 10.70 1.69
C LEU A 59 -8.07 9.24 1.38
N ALA A 60 -7.87 8.42 2.42
CA ALA A 60 -7.62 7.00 2.27
C ALA A 60 -8.80 6.26 1.63
N LEU A 61 -10.04 6.57 2.05
CA LEU A 61 -11.26 5.99 1.47
C LEU A 61 -11.43 6.37 -0.01
N LEU A 62 -11.17 7.61 -0.39
CA LEU A 62 -11.20 8.04 -1.81
C LEU A 62 -10.18 7.26 -2.65
N THR A 63 -8.98 7.06 -2.11
CA THR A 63 -7.92 6.30 -2.77
C THR A 63 -8.32 4.82 -2.88
N ALA A 64 -8.81 4.21 -1.80
CA ALA A 64 -9.24 2.82 -1.77
C ALA A 64 -10.40 2.55 -2.74
N GLY A 65 -11.38 3.46 -2.81
CA GLY A 65 -12.48 3.40 -3.77
C GLY A 65 -11.99 3.40 -5.21
N SER A 66 -11.05 4.28 -5.54
CA SER A 66 -10.42 4.36 -6.88
C SER A 66 -9.72 3.05 -7.25
N TYR A 67 -8.98 2.44 -6.32
CA TYR A 67 -8.35 1.15 -6.53
C TYR A 67 -9.37 0.00 -6.65
N ALA A 68 -10.48 0.04 -5.89
CA ALA A 68 -11.52 -0.98 -5.95
C ALA A 68 -12.22 -1.01 -7.31
N GLU A 69 -12.54 0.15 -7.90
CA GLU A 69 -13.06 0.25 -9.26
C GLU A 69 -12.07 -0.30 -10.30
N LEU A 70 -10.77 -0.06 -10.10
CA LEU A 70 -9.76 -0.47 -11.04
C LEU A 70 -9.46 -1.97 -10.99
N VAL A 71 -9.43 -2.57 -9.79
CA VAL A 71 -9.26 -4.01 -9.59
C VAL A 71 -10.44 -4.80 -10.13
N THR A 72 -11.67 -4.30 -9.94
CA THR A 72 -12.88 -4.94 -10.49
C THR A 72 -12.95 -4.84 -12.02
N LYS A 73 -12.48 -3.74 -12.60
CA LYS A 73 -12.41 -3.54 -14.06
C LYS A 73 -11.27 -4.30 -14.72
N TYR A 74 -10.14 -4.49 -14.04
CA TYR A 74 -8.95 -5.16 -14.58
C TYR A 74 -8.35 -6.17 -13.59
N PRO A 75 -8.91 -7.39 -13.50
CA PRO A 75 -8.46 -8.43 -12.58
C PRO A 75 -7.18 -9.12 -13.08
N LYS A 76 -6.08 -8.37 -13.18
CA LYS A 76 -4.74 -8.88 -13.52
C LYS A 76 -3.77 -8.65 -12.36
N ALA A 77 -2.93 -9.64 -12.08
CA ALA A 77 -1.86 -9.51 -11.10
C ALA A 77 -0.78 -8.56 -11.64
N GLY A 78 -0.61 -7.39 -11.03
CA GLY A 78 0.28 -6.36 -11.59
C GLY A 78 0.51 -5.07 -10.78
N GLY A 79 -0.27 -4.79 -9.74
CA GLY A 79 -0.09 -3.59 -8.91
C GLY A 79 -0.25 -2.26 -9.68
N ALA A 80 0.18 -1.15 -9.06
CA ALA A 80 -0.03 0.19 -9.63
C ALA A 80 0.79 0.48 -10.90
N ALA A 81 1.91 -0.21 -11.10
CA ALA A 81 2.70 -0.11 -12.33
C ALA A 81 1.92 -0.66 -13.55
N VAL A 82 1.26 -1.81 -13.41
CA VAL A 82 0.42 -2.37 -14.48
C VAL A 82 -0.81 -1.51 -14.74
N PHE A 83 -1.36 -0.87 -13.71
CA PHE A 83 -2.43 0.12 -13.87
C PHE A 83 -1.95 1.38 -14.64
N ALA A 84 -0.75 1.89 -14.34
CA ALA A 84 -0.17 3.03 -15.04
C ALA A 84 0.18 2.72 -16.51
N GLU A 85 0.71 1.53 -16.79
CA GLU A 85 0.98 1.07 -18.16
C GLU A 85 -0.29 1.03 -19.00
N ARG A 86 -1.38 0.54 -18.41
CA ARG A 86 -2.69 0.41 -19.06
C ARG A 86 -3.41 1.74 -19.22
N ALA A 87 -3.32 2.64 -18.24
CA ALA A 87 -4.00 3.93 -18.28
C ALA A 87 -3.34 4.90 -19.26
N PHE A 88 -2.01 4.89 -19.36
CA PHE A 88 -1.27 5.86 -20.19
C PHE A 88 -0.74 5.30 -21.51
N GLY A 89 -0.71 3.98 -21.69
CA GLY A 89 -0.23 3.34 -22.93
C GLY A 89 1.25 3.60 -23.27
N LYS A 90 2.01 4.19 -22.32
CA LYS A 90 3.43 4.51 -22.47
C LYS A 90 4.26 3.74 -21.44
N PRO A 91 5.19 2.86 -21.88
CA PRO A 91 5.99 2.04 -20.96
C PRO A 91 6.87 2.87 -20.03
N PHE A 92 7.25 4.09 -20.43
CA PHE A 92 8.02 5.01 -19.59
C PHE A 92 7.26 5.46 -18.32
N ILE A 93 5.95 5.68 -18.41
CA ILE A 93 5.14 6.11 -17.25
C ILE A 93 4.95 4.95 -16.27
N SER A 94 4.73 3.73 -16.79
CA SER A 94 4.72 2.51 -15.98
C SER A 94 6.03 2.31 -15.22
N PHE A 95 7.17 2.47 -15.91
CA PHE A 95 8.49 2.38 -15.31
C PHE A 95 8.71 3.44 -14.22
N LEU A 96 8.34 4.70 -14.48
CA LEU A 96 8.49 5.77 -13.51
C LEU A 96 7.63 5.51 -12.25
N VAL A 97 6.37 5.11 -12.41
CA VAL A 97 5.49 4.76 -11.28
C VAL A 97 6.03 3.57 -10.50
N GLY A 98 6.49 2.53 -11.20
CA GLY A 98 7.15 1.38 -10.57
C GLY A 98 8.42 1.76 -9.80
N PHE A 99 9.25 2.65 -10.37
CA PHE A 99 10.44 3.16 -9.72
C PHE A 99 10.11 3.98 -8.47
N CYS A 100 9.10 4.87 -8.56
CA CYS A 100 8.61 5.63 -7.41
C CYS A 100 8.08 4.72 -6.29
N MET A 101 7.34 3.66 -6.63
CA MET A 101 6.88 2.67 -5.65
C MET A 101 8.04 1.93 -4.98
N LEU A 102 9.06 1.54 -5.76
CA LEU A 102 10.25 0.89 -5.23
C LEU A 102 11.03 1.82 -4.30
N ALA A 103 11.24 3.07 -4.72
CA ALA A 103 11.88 4.08 -3.89
C ALA A 103 11.11 4.32 -2.58
N ALA A 104 9.77 4.44 -2.66
CA ALA A 104 8.93 4.57 -1.47
C ALA A 104 9.05 3.37 -0.53
N GLY A 105 9.12 2.14 -1.07
CA GLY A 105 9.36 0.92 -0.30
C GLY A 105 10.72 0.92 0.41
N VAL A 106 11.78 1.32 -0.29
CA VAL A 106 13.13 1.45 0.28
C VAL A 106 13.16 2.51 1.39
N THR A 107 12.54 3.67 1.17
CA THR A 107 12.44 4.72 2.19
C THR A 107 11.65 4.26 3.41
N SER A 108 10.55 3.54 3.22
CA SER A 108 9.76 2.96 4.32
C SER A 108 10.59 1.96 5.14
N ALA A 109 11.30 1.05 4.48
CA ALA A 109 12.18 0.09 5.14
C ALA A 109 13.32 0.77 5.91
N ALA A 110 13.91 1.83 5.35
CA ALA A 110 14.93 2.63 6.01
C ALA A 110 14.37 3.37 7.24
N GLY A 111 13.17 3.93 7.14
CA GLY A 111 12.48 4.58 8.27
C GLY A 111 12.19 3.60 9.41
N LEU A 112 11.75 2.38 9.08
CA LEU A 112 11.57 1.30 10.04
C LEU A 112 12.89 0.93 10.72
N ALA A 113 13.95 0.71 9.94
CA ALA A 113 15.28 0.39 10.47
C ALA A 113 15.80 1.49 11.41
N GLN A 114 15.58 2.76 11.07
CA GLN A 114 15.96 3.90 11.92
C GLN A 114 15.13 3.96 13.22
N ALA A 115 13.82 3.72 13.14
CA ALA A 115 12.97 3.69 14.33
C ALA A 115 13.38 2.57 15.30
N PHE A 116 13.71 1.39 14.76
CA PHE A 116 14.22 0.26 15.55
C PHE A 116 15.61 0.51 16.13
N ALA A 117 16.57 0.96 15.32
CA ALA A 117 17.95 1.18 15.75
C ALA A 117 18.11 2.39 16.69
N GLY A 118 17.44 3.50 16.38
CA GLY A 118 17.61 4.77 17.09
C GLY A 118 16.66 4.98 18.28
N GLY A 119 15.47 4.39 18.26
CA GLY A 119 14.47 4.55 19.33
C GLY A 119 14.37 3.34 20.26
N TYR A 120 14.16 2.16 19.70
CA TYR A 120 13.93 0.96 20.51
C TYR A 120 15.22 0.37 21.08
N LEU A 121 16.29 0.21 20.29
CA LEU A 121 17.53 -0.44 20.73
C LEU A 121 18.30 0.40 21.78
N THR A 122 18.35 1.71 21.60
CA THR A 122 18.94 2.68 22.54
C THR A 122 18.21 2.79 23.88
N THR A 123 16.95 2.36 23.95
CA THR A 123 16.23 2.30 25.24
C THR A 123 16.69 1.11 26.09
N PHE A 124 17.29 0.08 25.49
CA PHE A 124 17.72 -1.15 26.18
C PHE A 124 19.21 -1.21 26.51
N ILE A 125 20.03 -0.28 26.01
CA ILE A 125 21.47 -0.19 26.25
C ILE A 125 21.76 1.12 26.98
#